data_AF-A0A1F9NP61-F1
#
_entry.id   AF-A0A1F9NP61-F1
#
_cell.length_a   1.000
_cell.length_b   1.000
_cell.length_c   1.000
_cell.angle_alpha   90.00
_cell.angle_beta   90.00
_cell.angle_gamma   90.00
#
_symmetry.space_group_name_H-M   'P 1'
#
loop_
_entity.id
_entity.type
_entity.pdbx_description
1 polymer ?
#
loop_
_entity_poly.entity_id
_entity_poly.type
_entity_poly.pdbx_seq_one_letter_code
_entity_poly.pdbx_strand_id
1 'polypeptide(L)' 'MPKTTIHPPGDKMKKAIQELSELLTTKPGKSRRQLLEQVAIKFDLSPSECAFLERHFKE' A
#
# COMPACT_ATOMS: atom_id res chain seq x y z
N MET A 1 -15.93 27.67 -2.34
CA MET A 1 -15.66 26.23 -2.55
C MET A 1 -14.89 26.13 -3.87
N PRO A 2 -13.68 25.55 -3.89
CA PRO A 2 -13.51 24.10 -3.83
C PRO A 2 -12.42 23.66 -2.85
N LYS A 3 -12.61 22.48 -2.25
CA LYS A 3 -11.58 21.81 -1.46
C LYS A 3 -10.60 21.21 -2.47
N THR A 4 -9.57 21.96 -2.84
CA THR A 4 -8.40 21.39 -3.50
C THR A 4 -7.82 20.39 -2.51
N THR A 5 -8.25 19.14 -2.63
CA THR A 5 -7.61 18.02 -1.99
C THR A 5 -6.26 17.90 -2.68
N ILE A 6 -5.31 18.70 -2.19
CA ILE A 6 -3.89 18.47 -2.37
C ILE A 6 -3.71 17.13 -1.67
N HIS A 7 -3.85 16.01 -2.39
CA HIS A 7 -3.43 14.72 -1.86
C HIS A 7 -1.92 14.87 -1.64
N PRO A 8 -1.44 14.94 -0.39
CA PRO A 8 -0.01 14.87 -0.19
C PRO A 8 0.46 13.52 -0.78
N PRO A 9 1.69 13.42 -1.30
CA PRO A 9 2.23 12.18 -1.84
C PRO A 9 2.07 10.96 -0.89
N GLY A 10 1.93 11.20 0.42
CA GLY A 10 1.65 10.15 1.41
C GLY A 10 0.23 9.56 1.41
N ASP A 11 -0.76 10.15 0.72
CA ASP A 11 -2.14 9.62 0.70
C ASP A 11 -2.25 8.34 -0.14
N LYS A 12 -1.51 8.30 -1.25
CA LYS A 12 -1.33 7.11 -2.08
C LYS A 12 -0.68 5.98 -1.29
N MET A 13 0.34 6.29 -0.50
CA MET A 13 0.99 5.31 0.36
C MET A 13 0.03 4.80 1.44
N LYS A 14 -0.69 5.68 2.14
CA LYS A 14 -1.70 5.29 3.13
C LYS A 14 -2.76 4.37 2.54
N LYS A 15 -3.30 4.69 1.37
CA LYS A 15 -4.27 3.82 0.67
C LYS A 15 -3.67 2.47 0.29
N ALA A 16 -2.41 2.45 -0.14
CA ALA A 16 -1.71 1.21 -0.42
C ALA A 16 -1.52 0.35 0.83
N ILE A 17 -1.10 0.94 1.97
CA ILE A 17 -0.97 0.23 3.25
C ILE A 17 -2.33 -0.34 3.68
N GLN A 18 -3.38 0.47 3.57
CA GLN A 18 -4.74 0.11 3.99
C GLN A 18 -5.28 -1.06 3.16
N GLU A 19 -5.18 -0.97 1.83
CA GLU A 19 -5.54 -2.06 0.90
C GLU A 19 -4.70 -3.31 1.16
N LEU A 20 -3.40 -3.18 1.40
CA LEU A 20 -2.53 -4.31 1.69
C LEU A 20 -2.94 -5.00 3.01
N SER A 21 -3.22 -4.25 4.07
CA SER A 21 -3.72 -4.77 5.35
C SER A 21 -5.07 -5.44 5.21
N GLU A 22 -6.00 -4.85 4.46
CA GLU A 22 -7.30 -5.45 4.17
C GLU A 22 -7.13 -6.75 3.39
N LEU A 23 -6.28 -6.78 2.35
CA LEU A 23 -5.99 -7.98 1.59
C LEU A 23 -5.32 -9.06 2.43
N LEU A 24 -4.43 -8.70 3.36
CA LEU A 24 -3.79 -9.63 4.29
C LEU A 24 -4.79 -10.23 5.28
N THR A 25 -5.70 -9.40 5.80
CA THR A 25 -6.76 -9.83 6.73
C THR A 25 -7.78 -10.72 6.02
N THR A 26 -8.16 -10.37 4.79
CA THR A 26 -9.18 -11.08 4.02
C THR A 26 -8.62 -12.33 3.34
N LYS A 27 -7.31 -12.37 3.06
CA LYS A 27 -6.65 -13.50 2.39
C LYS A 27 -5.35 -13.88 3.11
N PRO A 28 -5.45 -14.52 4.30
CA PRO A 28 -4.27 -14.96 5.06
C PRO A 28 -3.42 -16.01 4.32
N GLY A 29 -3.96 -16.67 3.29
CA GLY A 29 -3.24 -17.62 2.45
C GLY A 29 -2.43 -17.00 1.30
N LYS A 30 -2.60 -15.70 1.01
CA LYS A 30 -1.79 -15.03 -0.02
C LYS A 30 -0.51 -14.47 0.60
N SER A 31 0.62 -14.73 -0.04
CA SER A 31 1.89 -14.17 0.37
C SER A 31 1.85 -12.64 0.33
N ARG A 32 2.29 -12.00 1.41
CA ARG A 32 2.43 -10.53 1.53
C ARG A 32 3.06 -9.91 0.29
N ARG A 33 4.10 -10.54 -0.24
CA ARG A 33 4.82 -10.11 -1.46
C ARG A 33 3.92 -10.04 -2.69
N GLN A 34 3.00 -10.99 -2.87
CA GLN A 34 2.03 -10.97 -3.97
C GLN A 34 1.03 -9.84 -3.81
N LEU A 35 0.53 -9.62 -2.60
CA LEU A 35 -0.40 -8.53 -2.31
C LEU A 35 0.29 -7.16 -2.46
N LEU A 36 1.53 -7.05 -1.97
CA LEU A 36 2.37 -5.88 -2.07
C LEU A 36 2.67 -5.54 -3.53
N GLU A 37 2.98 -6.52 -4.36
CA GLU A 37 3.20 -6.33 -5.80
C GLU A 37 1.92 -5.88 -6.52
N GLN A 38 0.76 -6.48 -6.20
CA GLN A 38 -0.52 -6.04 -6.74
C GLN A 38 -0.85 -4.59 -6.33
N VAL A 39 -0.66 -4.26 -5.06
CA VAL A 39 -0.88 -2.91 -4.54
C VAL A 39 0.15 -1.94 -5.14
N ALA A 40 1.39 -2.37 -5.34
CA ALA A 40 2.44 -1.56 -5.95
C ALA A 40 2.15 -1.21 -7.40
N ILE A 41 1.68 -2.17 -8.19
CA ILE A 41 1.28 -1.92 -9.57
C ILE A 41 0.01 -1.07 -9.61
N LYS A 42 -0.97 -1.37 -8.75
CA LYS A 42 -2.27 -0.66 -8.68
C LYS A 42 -2.13 0.80 -8.27
N PHE A 43 -1.27 1.07 -7.28
CA PHE A 43 -1.04 2.41 -6.79
C PHE A 43 0.14 3.08 -7.45
N ASP A 44 0.93 2.40 -8.28
CA ASP A 44 2.18 2.91 -8.87
C ASP A 44 3.22 3.26 -7.78
N LEU A 45 3.37 2.36 -6.79
CA LEU A 45 4.35 2.51 -5.71
C LEU A 45 5.76 2.37 -6.27
N SER A 46 6.64 3.26 -5.84
CA SER A 46 8.06 3.12 -6.11
C SER A 46 8.68 1.97 -5.32
N PRO A 47 9.81 1.40 -5.77
CA PRO A 47 10.51 0.35 -5.03
C PRO A 47 10.87 0.75 -3.59
N SER A 48 11.10 2.04 -3.34
CA SER A 48 11.29 2.59 -1.98
C SER A 48 10.06 2.41 -1.09
N GLU A 49 8.87 2.59 -1.64
CA GLU A 49 7.61 2.47 -0.93
C GLU A 49 7.28 1.00 -0.64
N CYS A 50 7.54 0.11 -1.61
CA CYS A 50 7.48 -1.34 -1.43
C CYS A 50 8.40 -1.80 -0.31
N ALA A 51 9.66 -1.36 -0.29
CA ALA A 51 10.61 -1.70 0.75
C ALA A 51 10.19 -1.17 2.12
N PHE A 52 9.58 0.02 2.18
CA PHE A 52 9.01 0.57 3.40
C PHE A 52 7.87 -0.30 3.93
N LEU A 53 6.92 -0.67 3.07
CA LEU A 53 5.83 -1.57 3.39
C LEU A 53 6.35 -2.93 3.87
N GLU A 54 7.24 -3.57 3.11
CA GLU A 54 7.83 -4.86 3.50
C GLU A 54 8.52 -4.80 4.86
N ARG A 55 9.19 -3.69 5.20
CA ARG A 55 9.81 -3.48 6.52
C ARG A 55 8.79 -3.24 7.62
N HIS A 56 7.76 -2.43 7.36
CA HIS A 56 6.72 -2.10 8.34
C HIS A 56 5.87 -3.31 8.73
N PHE A 57 5.66 -4.25 7.80
CA PHE A 57 4.94 -5.50 8.03
C PHE A 57 5.84 -6.67 8.48
N LYS A 58 7.12 -6.43 8.80
CA LYS A 58 8.12 -7.46 9.19
C LYS A 58 8.26 -7.65 10.71
N GLU A 59 7.21 -7.33 11.49
CA GLU A 59 7.11 -7.74 12.90
C GLU A 59 6.22 -8.98 13.05
#